data_AF-N8XJZ6-F1
#
_entry.id   AF-N8XJZ6-F1
#
_cell.length_a   1.000
_cell.length_b   1.000
_cell.length_c   1.000
_cell.angle_alpha   90.00
_cell.angle_beta   90.00
_cell.angle_gamma   90.00
#
_symmetry.space_group_name_H-M   'P 1'
#
loop_
_entity.id
_entity.type
_entity.pdbx_description
1 polymer ?
#
loop_
_entity_poly.entity_id
_entity_poly.type
_entity_poly.pdbx_seq_one_letter_code
_entity_poly.pdbx_strand_id
1 'polypeptide(L)'
;MMPDNTLSSSGYYAAFLVPDKVDPLIDFEWGGVDLLDSSQGLMVKVWKCFYEDNWIKITDDTIIHDLINIENVKSLSLAFDFNMHATVTYVVENDLLIRETFLYWFNTLIGQQVTTNYGAEYLYPQLSLDDHRLRQSANADIIFAYIKGGNLCYRQQRDRYNTERILYENLPEDAELKQIGMNTINRFQFVFW
;
A
#
# COMPACT_ATOMS: atom_id res chain seq x y z
N MET A 1 7.42 -9.29 -8.87
CA MET A 1 7.74 -8.05 -9.63
C MET A 1 6.79 -7.90 -10.81
N MET A 2 6.25 -6.70 -11.01
CA MET A 2 5.50 -6.34 -12.22
C MET A 2 6.41 -6.43 -13.47
N PRO A 3 6.07 -7.27 -14.47
CA PRO A 3 6.84 -7.37 -15.71
C PRO A 3 6.88 -6.05 -16.48
N ASP A 4 8.06 -5.67 -16.97
CA ASP A 4 8.30 -4.49 -17.82
C ASP A 4 7.83 -3.14 -17.26
N ASN A 5 7.44 -3.08 -15.99
CA ASN A 5 6.90 -1.89 -15.34
C ASN A 5 5.67 -1.28 -16.03
N THR A 6 4.85 -2.09 -16.71
CA THR A 6 3.67 -1.64 -17.46
C THR A 6 2.43 -2.45 -17.11
N LEU A 7 1.25 -1.88 -17.36
CA LEU A 7 -0.02 -2.60 -17.29
C LEU A 7 -0.11 -3.66 -18.41
N SER A 8 -0.82 -4.76 -18.13
CA SER A 8 -1.13 -5.73 -19.17
C SER A 8 -2.02 -5.10 -20.25
N SER A 9 -1.81 -5.50 -21.51
CA SER A 9 -2.66 -5.10 -22.64
C SER A 9 -4.07 -5.71 -22.60
N SER A 10 -4.32 -6.64 -21.68
CA SER A 10 -5.63 -7.26 -21.46
C SER A 10 -5.95 -7.29 -19.97
N GLY A 11 -7.10 -6.74 -19.60
CA GLY A 11 -7.61 -6.79 -18.22
C GLY A 11 -8.15 -8.18 -17.89
N TYR A 12 -7.66 -8.76 -16.81
CA TYR A 12 -8.22 -9.98 -16.22
C TYR A 12 -8.75 -9.66 -14.83
N TYR A 13 -10.06 -9.51 -14.74
CA TYR A 13 -10.74 -9.12 -13.50
C TYR A 13 -11.06 -10.35 -12.66
N ALA A 14 -10.65 -10.30 -11.40
CA ALA A 14 -11.06 -11.24 -10.37
C ALA A 14 -11.12 -10.52 -9.01
N ALA A 15 -11.72 -11.15 -8.01
CA ALA A 15 -11.77 -10.60 -6.66
C ALA A 15 -10.35 -10.47 -6.07
N PHE A 16 -10.13 -9.48 -5.22
CA PHE A 16 -8.89 -9.37 -4.45
C PHE A 16 -8.74 -10.56 -3.48
N LEU A 17 -7.51 -10.85 -3.07
CA LEU A 17 -7.22 -11.84 -2.03
C LEU A 17 -7.62 -11.37 -0.62
N VAL A 18 -7.93 -10.10 -0.48
CA VAL A 18 -8.37 -9.43 0.75
C VAL A 18 -9.74 -8.78 0.51
N PRO A 19 -10.49 -8.38 1.55
CA PRO A 19 -11.75 -7.66 1.39
C PRO A 19 -11.60 -6.40 0.54
N ASP A 20 -12.68 -6.00 -0.12
CA ASP A 20 -12.72 -4.75 -0.86
C ASP A 20 -12.60 -3.55 0.08
N LYS A 21 -11.78 -2.57 -0.30
CA LYS A 21 -11.61 -1.32 0.45
C LYS A 21 -12.81 -0.41 0.23
N VAL A 22 -13.72 -0.39 1.20
CA VAL A 22 -14.95 0.44 1.17
C VAL A 22 -14.84 1.71 2.03
N ASP A 23 -13.94 1.74 3.01
CA ASP A 23 -13.70 2.87 3.89
C ASP A 23 -12.26 3.38 3.66
N PRO A 24 -12.04 4.68 3.38
CA PRO A 24 -10.70 5.21 3.19
C PRO A 24 -9.78 5.01 4.41
N LEU A 25 -10.34 4.94 5.61
CA LEU A 25 -9.61 4.75 6.87
C LEU A 25 -9.45 3.28 7.29
N ILE A 26 -9.85 2.32 6.44
CA ILE A 26 -9.66 0.88 6.70
C ILE A 26 -9.02 0.23 5.47
N ASP A 27 -7.98 -0.57 5.66
CA ASP A 27 -7.40 -1.38 4.60
C ASP A 27 -7.04 -2.77 5.11
N PHE A 28 -6.79 -3.71 4.18
CA PHE A 28 -6.48 -5.09 4.51
C PHE A 28 -5.31 -5.59 3.69
N GLU A 29 -4.43 -6.37 4.31
CA GLU A 29 -3.30 -7.01 3.63
C GLU A 29 -3.02 -8.40 4.22
N TRP A 30 -2.60 -9.33 3.37
CA TRP A 30 -2.04 -10.60 3.83
C TRP A 30 -0.70 -10.40 4.55
N GLY A 31 -0.59 -10.97 5.75
CA GLY A 31 0.62 -10.95 6.55
C GLY A 31 0.92 -12.28 7.23
N GLY A 32 2.08 -12.31 7.87
CA GLY A 32 2.60 -13.40 8.67
C GLY A 32 1.97 -13.48 10.06
N VAL A 33 2.73 -14.06 11.00
CA VAL A 33 2.24 -14.40 12.34
C VAL A 33 2.04 -13.15 13.19
N ASP A 34 3.03 -12.25 13.18
CA ASP A 34 3.09 -10.98 13.90
C ASP A 34 4.10 -10.04 13.20
N LEU A 35 4.20 -8.79 13.65
CA LEU A 35 5.27 -7.88 13.23
C LEU A 35 6.64 -8.51 13.47
N LEU A 36 7.53 -8.41 12.48
CA LEU A 36 8.86 -9.04 12.47
C LEU A 36 8.87 -10.58 12.52
N ASP A 37 7.71 -11.23 12.43
CA ASP A 37 7.58 -12.70 12.43
C ASP A 37 6.94 -13.21 11.13
N SER A 38 7.81 -13.48 10.15
CA SER A 38 7.45 -14.16 8.89
C SER A 38 7.77 -15.67 8.90
N SER A 39 7.89 -16.30 10.08
CA SER A 39 8.29 -17.71 10.22
C SER A 39 7.39 -18.71 9.47
N GLN A 40 6.15 -18.32 9.16
CA GLN A 40 5.17 -19.11 8.40
C GLN A 40 4.85 -18.53 7.02
N GLY A 41 5.66 -17.57 6.54
CA GLY A 41 5.40 -16.80 5.33
C GLY A 41 4.42 -15.65 5.57
N LEU A 42 3.87 -15.09 4.49
CA LEU A 42 2.95 -13.93 4.53
C LEU A 42 1.49 -14.27 4.22
N MET A 43 1.19 -15.52 3.84
CA MET A 43 -0.19 -15.97 3.58
C MET A 43 -0.75 -16.67 4.82
N VAL A 44 -0.66 -16.03 5.99
CA VAL A 44 -1.04 -16.64 7.29
C VAL A 44 -2.33 -16.02 7.82
N LYS A 45 -2.40 -14.69 7.89
CA LYS A 45 -3.56 -13.95 8.36
C LYS A 45 -3.82 -12.74 7.46
N VAL A 46 -5.08 -12.33 7.39
CA VAL A 46 -5.42 -11.01 6.84
C VAL A 46 -5.37 -10.02 7.99
N TRP A 47 -4.50 -9.04 7.89
CA TRP A 47 -4.38 -7.95 8.84
C TRP A 47 -5.21 -6.77 8.37
N LYS A 48 -5.91 -6.13 9.29
CA LYS A 48 -6.66 -4.89 9.10
C LYS A 48 -5.83 -3.72 9.58
N CYS A 49 -5.64 -2.72 8.74
CA CYS A 49 -5.18 -1.38 9.10
C CYS A 49 -6.37 -0.46 9.35
N PHE A 50 -6.34 0.33 10.41
CA PHE A 50 -7.41 1.28 10.70
C PHE A 50 -6.91 2.50 11.48
N TYR A 51 -7.70 3.57 11.47
CA TYR A 51 -7.40 4.80 12.21
C TYR A 51 -8.38 5.01 13.36
N GLU A 52 -7.86 5.18 14.57
CA GLU A 52 -8.66 5.38 15.80
C GLU A 52 -7.82 6.12 16.84
N ASP A 53 -8.42 7.08 17.56
CA ASP A 53 -7.78 7.83 18.66
C ASP A 53 -6.43 8.46 18.28
N ASN A 54 -6.34 9.06 17.09
CA ASN A 54 -5.11 9.63 16.53
C ASN A 54 -3.98 8.62 16.32
N TRP A 55 -4.29 7.34 16.21
CA TRP A 55 -3.35 6.29 15.87
C TRP A 55 -3.76 5.56 14.60
N ILE A 56 -2.80 5.35 13.71
CA ILE A 56 -2.90 4.30 12.71
C ILE A 56 -2.47 2.99 13.38
N LYS A 57 -3.37 2.03 13.37
CA LYS A 57 -3.25 0.74 14.06
C LYS A 57 -3.37 -0.41 13.06
N ILE A 58 -2.83 -1.57 13.42
CA ILE A 58 -3.08 -2.83 12.70
C ILE A 58 -3.58 -3.91 13.65
N THR A 59 -4.41 -4.82 13.15
CA THR A 59 -4.90 -5.97 13.91
C THR A 59 -5.18 -7.19 13.05
N ASP A 60 -5.03 -8.38 13.61
CA ASP A 60 -5.52 -9.65 13.06
C ASP A 60 -6.78 -10.17 13.80
N ASP A 61 -7.50 -9.25 14.46
CA ASP A 61 -8.61 -9.48 15.41
C ASP A 61 -8.22 -10.13 16.75
N THR A 62 -6.95 -10.52 16.93
CA THR A 62 -6.43 -11.09 18.20
C THR A 62 -5.37 -10.19 18.84
N ILE A 63 -4.48 -9.62 18.02
CA ILE A 63 -3.37 -8.74 18.38
C ILE A 63 -3.66 -7.37 17.79
N ILE A 64 -3.33 -6.31 18.53
CA ILE A 64 -3.42 -4.92 18.04
C ILE A 64 -2.06 -4.26 18.25
N HIS A 65 -1.58 -3.57 17.21
CA HIS A 65 -0.39 -2.73 17.28
C HIS A 65 -0.70 -1.29 16.91
N ASP A 66 -0.21 -0.36 17.71
CA ASP A 66 -0.16 1.05 17.39
C ASP A 66 1.10 1.33 16.54
N LEU A 67 0.93 1.82 15.31
CA LEU A 67 2.06 2.04 14.39
C LEU A 67 2.52 3.50 14.36
N ILE A 68 1.58 4.43 14.17
CA ILE A 68 1.89 5.85 13.91
C ILE A 68 0.90 6.71 14.69
N ASN A 69 1.39 7.58 15.58
CA ASN A 69 0.59 8.60 16.24
C ASN A 69 0.55 9.84 15.34
N ILE A 70 -0.63 10.17 14.81
CA ILE A 70 -0.82 11.27 13.87
C ILE A 70 -2.29 11.71 13.86
N GLU A 71 -2.52 13.02 13.82
CA GLU A 71 -3.86 13.60 13.79
C GLU A 71 -4.38 13.74 12.34
N ASN A 72 -5.70 13.84 12.20
CA ASN A 72 -6.39 14.23 10.95
C ASN A 72 -6.10 13.35 9.73
N VAL A 73 -5.90 12.04 9.93
CA VAL A 73 -5.80 11.07 8.81
C VAL A 73 -7.14 11.01 8.08
N LYS A 74 -7.10 11.04 6.74
CA LYS A 74 -8.29 10.99 5.86
C LYS A 74 -8.37 9.71 5.04
N SER A 75 -7.24 9.09 4.77
CA SER A 75 -7.16 7.78 4.14
C SER A 75 -5.85 7.10 4.50
N LEU A 76 -5.84 5.77 4.41
CA LEU A 76 -4.65 4.95 4.62
C LEU A 76 -4.68 3.69 3.74
N SER A 77 -3.50 3.09 3.55
CA SER A 77 -3.36 1.75 2.97
C SER A 77 -2.14 1.04 3.58
N LEU A 78 -2.15 -0.29 3.62
CA LEU A 78 -1.19 -1.14 4.31
C LEU A 78 -0.55 -2.16 3.36
N ALA A 79 0.74 -2.40 3.55
CA ALA A 79 1.43 -3.58 3.04
C ALA A 79 2.43 -4.13 4.06
N PHE A 80 2.84 -5.39 3.92
CA PHE A 80 3.97 -5.96 4.64
C PHE A 80 5.06 -6.41 3.68
N ASP A 81 6.32 -6.23 4.09
CA ASP A 81 7.43 -6.88 3.41
C ASP A 81 7.61 -8.33 3.88
N PHE A 82 8.52 -9.07 3.23
CA PHE A 82 8.80 -10.47 3.59
C PHE A 82 9.39 -10.69 4.99
N ASN A 83 9.79 -9.63 5.68
CA ASN A 83 10.25 -9.68 7.06
C ASN A 83 9.18 -9.16 8.03
N MET A 84 7.93 -8.99 7.58
CA MET A 84 6.83 -8.46 8.39
C MET A 84 7.08 -7.05 8.95
N HIS A 85 7.81 -6.20 8.21
CA HIS A 85 7.77 -4.77 8.47
C HIS A 85 6.52 -4.17 7.82
N ALA A 86 5.70 -3.50 8.63
CA ALA A 86 4.57 -2.73 8.13
C ALA A 86 5.05 -1.54 7.28
N THR A 87 4.44 -1.38 6.12
CA THR A 87 4.51 -0.17 5.31
C THR A 87 3.11 0.42 5.23
N VAL A 88 2.99 1.71 5.53
CA VAL A 88 1.69 2.41 5.55
C VAL A 88 1.82 3.68 4.72
N THR A 89 0.90 3.87 3.79
CA THR A 89 0.68 5.19 3.19
C THR A 89 -0.56 5.79 3.79
N TYR A 90 -0.53 7.10 4.01
CA TYR A 90 -1.64 7.80 4.63
C TYR A 90 -1.69 9.25 4.15
N VAL A 91 -2.90 9.81 4.20
CA VAL A 91 -3.16 11.20 3.84
C VAL A 91 -3.59 11.96 5.09
N VAL A 92 -2.93 13.08 5.36
CA VAL A 92 -3.29 13.99 6.47
C VAL A 92 -3.85 15.28 5.88
N GLU A 93 -4.91 15.80 6.48
CA GLU A 93 -5.45 17.13 6.17
C GLU A 93 -5.02 18.12 7.26
N ASN A 94 -4.41 19.23 6.85
CA ASN A 94 -4.04 20.30 7.78
C ASN A 94 -5.17 21.33 7.95
N ASP A 95 -4.95 22.32 8.84
CA ASP A 95 -5.94 23.38 9.14
C ASP A 95 -6.32 24.25 7.94
N LEU A 96 -5.54 24.22 6.85
CA LEU A 96 -5.82 24.91 5.59
C LEU A 96 -6.58 24.02 4.59
N LEU A 97 -7.06 22.85 5.01
CA LEU A 97 -7.73 21.84 4.18
C LEU A 97 -6.86 21.29 3.04
N ILE A 98 -5.53 21.39 3.18
CA ILE A 98 -4.59 20.80 2.23
C ILE A 98 -4.31 19.38 2.68
N ARG A 99 -4.42 18.44 1.75
CA ARG A 99 -4.16 17.01 1.96
C ARG A 99 -2.77 16.66 1.46
N GLU A 100 -1.94 16.10 2.32
CA GLU A 100 -0.59 15.65 1.97
C GLU A 100 -0.45 14.15 2.14
N THR A 101 0.24 13.51 1.20
CA THR A 101 0.50 12.07 1.21
C THR A 101 1.83 11.74 1.85
N PHE A 102 1.81 10.76 2.73
CA PHE A 102 2.97 10.25 3.44
C PHE A 102 3.16 8.75 3.18
N LEU A 103 4.40 8.29 3.29
CA LEU A 103 4.76 6.88 3.28
C LEU A 103 5.64 6.57 4.49
N TYR A 104 5.17 5.71 5.36
CA TYR A 104 5.91 5.09 6.46
C TYR A 104 6.43 3.72 6.01
N TRP A 105 7.75 3.54 5.95
CA TRP A 105 8.36 2.34 5.36
C TRP A 105 9.74 2.03 5.95
N PHE A 106 10.14 0.75 5.88
CA PHE A 106 11.41 0.31 6.43
C PHE A 106 12.57 0.59 5.48
N ASN A 107 13.48 1.47 5.88
CA ASN A 107 14.65 1.81 5.09
C ASN A 107 15.83 0.90 5.44
N THR A 108 16.09 -0.06 4.56
CA THR A 108 17.16 -1.06 4.70
C THR A 108 18.57 -0.46 4.73
N LEU A 109 18.79 0.75 4.22
CA LEU A 109 20.10 1.41 4.26
C LEU A 109 20.51 1.80 5.68
N ILE A 110 19.52 2.19 6.50
CA ILE A 110 19.72 2.66 7.88
C ILE A 110 19.10 1.72 8.92
N GLY A 111 18.42 0.67 8.48
CA GLY A 111 17.86 -0.37 9.35
C GLY A 111 16.74 0.09 10.26
N GLN A 112 15.92 1.06 9.84
CA GLN A 112 14.82 1.57 10.65
C GLN A 112 13.63 2.03 9.80
N GLN A 113 12.47 2.14 10.45
CA GLN A 113 11.28 2.76 9.89
C GLN A 113 11.48 4.27 9.70
N VAL A 114 11.03 4.79 8.56
CA VAL A 114 11.07 6.23 8.25
C VAL A 114 9.77 6.69 7.63
N THR A 115 9.47 7.97 7.78
CA THR A 115 8.35 8.62 7.10
C THR A 115 8.88 9.55 6.01
N THR A 116 8.33 9.42 4.80
CA THR A 116 8.58 10.31 3.67
C THR A 116 7.31 11.10 3.37
N ASN A 117 7.38 12.44 3.36
CA ASN A 117 6.31 13.29 2.86
C ASN A 117 6.47 13.46 1.34
N TYR A 118 5.46 13.06 0.58
CA TYR A 118 5.41 13.24 -0.87
C TYR A 118 4.69 14.55 -1.27
N GLY A 119 3.87 15.10 -0.40
CA GLY A 119 3.13 16.35 -0.60
C GLY A 119 1.75 16.14 -1.24
N ALA A 120 1.13 17.27 -1.59
CA ALA A 120 -0.29 17.31 -1.98
C ALA A 120 -0.61 16.85 -3.41
N GLU A 121 0.40 16.71 -4.28
CA GLU A 121 0.20 16.31 -5.68
C GLU A 121 0.02 14.79 -5.86
N TYR A 122 0.22 14.01 -4.80
CA TYR A 122 0.19 12.55 -4.81
C TYR A 122 -1.15 12.08 -4.27
N LEU A 123 -2.12 11.88 -5.15
CA LEU A 123 -3.52 11.64 -4.79
C LEU A 123 -3.83 10.15 -4.69
N TYR A 124 -4.78 9.82 -3.82
CA TYR A 124 -5.34 8.47 -3.65
C TYR A 124 -4.29 7.36 -3.52
N PRO A 125 -3.34 7.48 -2.57
CA PRO A 125 -2.26 6.51 -2.44
C PRO A 125 -2.78 5.14 -2.01
N GLN A 126 -2.24 4.08 -2.61
CA GLN A 126 -2.51 2.68 -2.26
C GLN A 126 -1.21 1.88 -2.17
N LEU A 127 -1.22 0.85 -1.32
CA LEU A 127 -0.15 -0.11 -1.13
C LEU A 127 -0.67 -1.53 -1.31
N SER A 128 0.20 -2.42 -1.77
CA SER A 128 0.09 -3.87 -1.57
C SER A 128 1.42 -4.51 -1.97
N LEU A 129 1.74 -5.66 -1.37
CA LEU A 129 2.82 -6.51 -1.84
C LEU A 129 2.41 -7.18 -3.15
N ASP A 130 3.28 -7.12 -4.17
CA ASP A 130 2.90 -7.62 -5.48
C ASP A 130 2.80 -9.15 -5.58
N ASP A 131 3.40 -9.87 -4.64
CA ASP A 131 3.26 -11.32 -4.53
C ASP A 131 3.58 -11.85 -3.12
N HIS A 132 2.56 -12.33 -2.41
CA HIS A 132 2.71 -12.90 -1.06
C HIS A 132 3.28 -14.32 -1.02
N ARG A 133 3.45 -14.99 -2.18
CA ARG A 133 3.85 -16.39 -2.21
C ARG A 133 5.33 -16.53 -1.87
N LEU A 134 5.66 -17.43 -0.93
CA LEU A 134 7.04 -17.62 -0.44
C LEU A 134 8.07 -17.87 -1.55
N ARG A 135 7.70 -18.54 -2.65
CA ARG A 135 8.58 -18.78 -3.80
C ARG A 135 8.97 -17.52 -4.57
N GLN A 136 8.26 -16.41 -4.34
CA GLN A 136 8.47 -15.12 -5.00
C GLN A 136 9.18 -14.12 -4.09
N SER A 137 9.56 -14.49 -2.86
CA SER A 137 10.14 -13.59 -1.86
C SER A 137 11.33 -12.77 -2.35
N ALA A 138 12.19 -13.35 -3.19
CA ALA A 138 13.36 -12.67 -3.75
C ALA A 138 13.01 -11.60 -4.81
N ASN A 139 11.79 -11.63 -5.36
CA ASN A 139 11.36 -10.78 -6.47
C ASN A 139 10.12 -9.94 -6.13
N ALA A 140 9.61 -10.05 -4.90
CA ALA A 140 8.43 -9.34 -4.49
C ALA A 140 8.80 -7.96 -3.95
N ASP A 141 7.93 -7.00 -4.22
CA ASP A 141 8.08 -5.62 -3.78
C ASP A 141 6.74 -5.09 -3.31
N ILE A 142 6.78 -4.29 -2.25
CA ILE A 142 5.66 -3.41 -1.95
C ILE A 142 5.57 -2.36 -3.05
N ILE A 143 4.39 -2.28 -3.66
CA ILE A 143 4.04 -1.29 -4.67
C ILE A 143 3.36 -0.13 -3.97
N PHE A 144 3.89 1.07 -4.16
CA PHE A 144 3.28 2.34 -3.75
C PHE A 144 2.75 3.06 -4.97
N ALA A 145 1.43 3.03 -5.17
CA ALA A 145 0.76 3.63 -6.32
C ALA A 145 -0.12 4.80 -5.91
N TYR A 146 -0.30 5.76 -6.82
CA TYR A 146 -1.05 6.99 -6.61
C TYR A 146 -1.38 7.63 -7.97
N ILE A 147 -2.27 8.62 -7.96
CA ILE A 147 -2.55 9.47 -9.11
C ILE A 147 -1.79 10.79 -8.96
N LYS A 148 -1.09 11.23 -10.01
CA LYS A 148 -0.36 12.50 -10.02
C LYS A 148 -0.41 13.13 -11.42
N GLY A 149 -0.88 14.37 -11.50
CA GLY A 149 -0.97 15.09 -12.78
C GLY A 149 -1.80 14.36 -13.85
N GLY A 150 -2.88 13.67 -13.44
CA GLY A 150 -3.71 12.87 -14.35
C GLY A 150 -3.12 11.52 -14.76
N ASN A 151 -2.02 11.07 -14.14
CA ASN A 151 -1.38 9.80 -14.47
C ASN A 151 -1.48 8.82 -13.30
N LEU A 152 -1.73 7.54 -13.58
CA LEU A 152 -1.49 6.46 -12.63
C LEU A 152 0.01 6.21 -12.55
N CYS A 153 0.58 6.46 -11.37
CA CYS A 153 2.00 6.32 -11.10
C CYS A 153 2.24 5.25 -10.05
N TYR A 154 3.46 4.71 -10.02
CA TYR A 154 3.92 3.91 -8.89
C TYR A 154 5.41 4.06 -8.62
N ARG A 155 5.77 3.64 -7.41
CA ARG A 155 7.12 3.45 -6.88
C ARG A 155 7.16 2.07 -6.22
N GLN A 156 8.35 1.52 -6.00
CA GLN A 156 8.50 0.17 -5.44
C GLN A 156 9.61 0.09 -4.39
N GLN A 157 9.49 -0.91 -3.51
CA GLN A 157 10.37 -1.12 -2.36
C GLN A 157 11.85 -1.27 -2.72
N ARG A 158 12.23 -2.08 -3.72
CA ARG A 158 13.65 -2.31 -4.10
C ARG A 158 14.41 -1.03 -4.46
N ASP A 159 13.71 -0.04 -5.01
CA ASP A 159 14.30 1.24 -5.40
C ASP A 159 14.26 2.24 -4.24
N ARG A 160 13.88 1.79 -3.03
CA ARG A 160 13.60 2.64 -1.85
C ARG A 160 12.63 3.77 -2.20
N TYR A 161 11.67 3.45 -3.08
CA TYR A 161 10.68 4.36 -3.62
C TYR A 161 11.24 5.62 -4.33
N ASN A 162 12.52 5.65 -4.73
CA ASN A 162 13.12 6.85 -5.34
C ASN A 162 12.71 7.08 -6.80
N THR A 163 12.35 6.01 -7.52
CA THR A 163 12.02 6.06 -8.95
C THR A 163 10.52 5.99 -9.18
N GLU A 164 9.96 7.09 -9.70
CA GLU A 164 8.57 7.16 -10.19
C GLU A 164 8.47 6.53 -11.57
N ARG A 165 7.38 5.79 -11.79
CA ARG A 165 7.04 5.20 -13.08
C ARG A 165 5.58 5.44 -13.37
N ILE A 166 5.27 5.75 -14.63
CA ILE A 166 3.90 5.95 -15.11
C ILE A 166 3.38 4.61 -15.65
N LEU A 167 2.21 4.19 -15.17
CA LEU A 167 1.51 2.99 -15.61
C LEU A 167 0.42 3.30 -16.64
N TYR A 168 -0.22 4.45 -16.50
CA TYR A 168 -1.30 4.89 -17.36
C TYR A 168 -1.35 6.42 -17.38
N GLU A 169 -1.57 7.00 -18.55
CA GLU A 169 -1.59 8.46 -18.77
C GLU A 169 -3.01 8.96 -19.05
N ASN A 170 -3.24 10.24 -18.77
CA ASN A 170 -4.48 10.95 -19.14
C ASN A 170 -5.74 10.28 -18.56
N LEU A 171 -5.70 9.94 -17.27
CA LEU A 171 -6.88 9.59 -16.51
C LEU A 171 -7.90 10.74 -16.52
N PRO A 172 -9.21 10.44 -16.42
CA PRO A 172 -10.23 11.44 -16.15
C PRO A 172 -9.89 12.32 -14.93
N GLU A 173 -10.37 13.57 -14.91
CA GLU A 173 -10.10 14.50 -13.81
C GLU A 173 -10.68 14.04 -12.46
N ASP A 174 -11.77 13.28 -12.51
CA ASP A 174 -12.43 12.69 -11.35
C ASP A 174 -11.89 11.32 -10.95
N ALA A 175 -10.77 10.88 -11.56
CA ALA A 175 -10.22 9.57 -11.32
C ALA A 175 -9.72 9.39 -9.87
N GLU A 176 -10.12 8.30 -9.23
CA GLU A 176 -9.67 7.92 -7.89
C GLU A 176 -9.09 6.51 -7.87
N LEU A 177 -7.85 6.36 -7.35
CA LEU A 177 -7.25 5.04 -7.13
C LEU A 177 -7.74 4.44 -5.81
N LYS A 178 -8.44 3.31 -5.89
CA LYS A 178 -9.29 2.83 -4.79
C LYS A 178 -8.74 1.62 -4.08
N GLN A 179 -8.13 0.71 -4.84
CA GLN A 179 -7.48 -0.46 -4.28
C GLN A 179 -6.47 -1.01 -5.29
N ILE A 180 -5.38 -1.54 -4.78
CA ILE A 180 -4.42 -2.33 -5.53
C ILE A 180 -4.16 -3.64 -4.80
N GLY A 181 -3.64 -4.64 -5.50
CA GLY A 181 -3.27 -5.90 -4.86
C GLY A 181 -3.43 -7.12 -5.74
N MET A 182 -3.05 -8.26 -5.17
CA MET A 182 -3.21 -9.55 -5.80
C MET A 182 -4.67 -10.00 -5.82
N ASN A 183 -5.08 -10.59 -6.93
CA ASN A 183 -6.40 -11.18 -7.10
C ASN A 183 -6.37 -12.71 -7.02
N THR A 184 -7.55 -13.34 -6.98
CA THR A 184 -7.71 -14.79 -6.82
C THR A 184 -7.17 -15.63 -7.98
N ILE A 185 -6.74 -15.02 -9.07
CA ILE A 185 -6.09 -15.70 -10.22
C ILE A 185 -4.59 -15.36 -10.34
N ASN A 186 -3.99 -14.85 -9.26
CA ASN A 186 -2.58 -14.48 -9.16
C ASN A 186 -2.15 -13.37 -10.15
N ARG A 187 -2.99 -12.36 -10.33
CA ARG A 187 -2.64 -11.12 -11.04
C ARG A 187 -2.70 -9.95 -10.06
N PHE A 188 -1.68 -9.10 -10.11
CA PHE A 188 -1.73 -7.81 -9.44
C PHE A 188 -2.60 -6.86 -10.26
N GLN A 189 -3.57 -6.22 -9.63
CA GLN A 189 -4.54 -5.35 -10.30
C GLN A 189 -4.66 -3.99 -9.63
N PHE A 190 -5.12 -3.02 -10.40
CA PHE A 190 -5.37 -1.65 -9.98
C PHE A 190 -6.84 -1.35 -10.25
N VAL A 191 -7.56 -0.90 -9.23
CA VAL A 191 -8.94 -0.44 -9.37
C VAL A 191 -8.94 1.07 -9.20
N PHE A 192 -9.27 1.75 -10.30
CA PHE A 192 -9.50 3.18 -10.35
C PHE A 192 -10.71 3.45 -11.26
N TRP A 193 -11.44 4.52 -11.00
CA TRP A 193 -12.55 5.00 -11.80
C TRP A 193 -12.48 6.51 -11.89
#